data_AF-A0A9D8M9G1-F1
#
_entry.id   AF-A0A9D8M9G1-F1
#
_cell.length_a   1.000
_cell.length_b   1.000
_cell.length_c   1.000
_cell.angle_alpha   90.00
_cell.angle_beta   90.00
_cell.angle_gamma   90.00
#
_symmetry.space_group_name_H-M   'P 1'
#
loop_
_entity.id
_entity.type
_entity.pdbx_description
1 polymer ?
#
loop_
_entity_poly.entity_id
_entity_poly.type
_entity_poly.pdbx_seq_one_letter_code
_entity_poly.pdbx_strand_id
1 'polypeptide(L)'
;MSHLRLRVTIGGLVVLLIAAAVGNYLRPVPAATGVSTVASPGSGGKLPNIPWPANAQAALGINGSGATISSNGAKPLPIASVTKVMTALVTLDAKPVASGQQGPTLTLTDTDVQDYQNARASSQSFVQVQAGEQITEYQALQGMLIPSGNNLASTLARWAGGSEQAFVQQMNARAKSLNMQQTRFVDASGYSDQNVSTPTDLLYLGQAAMANPVLAQIVGQAQTDLP
;
A
#
# COMPACT_ATOMS: atom_id res chain seq x y z
N MET A 1 -10.43 87.63 -7.48
CA MET A 1 -10.79 86.46 -6.64
C MET A 1 -11.01 85.14 -7.43
N SER A 2 -10.97 85.13 -8.77
CA SER A 2 -11.23 83.94 -9.61
C SER A 2 -10.06 82.95 -9.69
N HIS A 3 -8.81 83.43 -9.73
CA HIS A 3 -7.64 82.55 -9.92
C HIS A 3 -7.30 81.67 -8.71
N LEU A 4 -7.62 82.10 -7.49
CA LEU A 4 -7.38 81.32 -6.27
C LEU A 4 -8.35 80.14 -6.18
N ARG A 5 -9.63 80.34 -6.52
CA ARG A 5 -10.63 79.27 -6.55
C ARG A 5 -10.26 78.21 -7.59
N LEU A 6 -9.84 78.63 -8.78
CA LEU A 6 -9.42 77.71 -9.85
C LEU A 6 -8.20 76.87 -9.45
N ARG A 7 -7.19 77.47 -8.79
CA ARG A 7 -5.99 76.74 -8.33
C ARG A 7 -6.32 75.72 -7.22
N VAL A 8 -7.23 76.07 -6.32
CA VAL A 8 -7.70 75.15 -5.26
C VAL A 8 -8.50 73.99 -5.86
N THR A 9 -9.35 74.24 -6.85
CA THR A 9 -10.11 73.18 -7.54
C THR A 9 -9.19 72.23 -8.32
N ILE A 10 -8.20 72.77 -9.05
CA ILE A 10 -7.22 71.95 -9.78
C ILE A 10 -6.38 71.14 -8.81
N GLY A 11 -5.89 71.73 -7.73
CA GLY A 11 -5.14 71.03 -6.68
C GLY A 11 -5.96 69.89 -6.05
N GLY A 12 -7.23 70.14 -5.74
CA GLY A 12 -8.14 69.12 -5.21
C GLY A 12 -8.38 67.95 -6.18
N LEU A 13 -8.54 68.22 -7.48
CA LEU A 13 -8.70 67.19 -8.51
C LEU A 13 -7.43 66.35 -8.67
N VAL A 14 -6.25 66.96 -8.63
CA VAL A 14 -4.98 66.24 -8.71
C VAL A 14 -4.80 65.32 -7.50
N VAL A 15 -5.12 65.78 -6.29
CA VAL A 15 -5.05 64.95 -5.08
C VAL A 15 -6.04 63.78 -5.17
N LEU A 16 -7.25 63.99 -5.68
CA LEU A 16 -8.24 62.93 -5.90
C LEU A 16 -7.76 61.89 -6.91
N LEU A 17 -7.12 62.32 -8.01
CA LEU A 17 -6.58 61.41 -9.02
C LEU A 17 -5.41 60.59 -8.48
N ILE A 18 -4.52 61.20 -7.68
CA ILE A 18 -3.41 60.49 -7.04
C ILE A 18 -3.95 59.48 -6.03
N ALA A 19 -4.92 59.88 -5.19
CA ALA A 19 -5.54 58.99 -4.21
C ALA A 19 -6.24 57.80 -4.90
N ALA A 20 -6.93 58.04 -6.02
CA ALA A 20 -7.55 56.99 -6.81
C ALA A 20 -6.52 56.04 -7.44
N ALA A 21 -5.41 56.57 -7.97
CA ALA A 21 -4.35 55.76 -8.54
C ALA A 21 -3.65 54.89 -7.49
N VAL A 22 -3.30 55.46 -6.33
CA VAL A 22 -2.71 54.73 -5.20
C VAL A 22 -3.69 53.68 -4.67
N GLY A 23 -4.96 54.05 -4.52
CA GLY A 23 -6.02 53.14 -4.10
C GLY A 23 -6.35 52.04 -5.10
N ASN A 24 -5.89 52.14 -6.35
CA ASN A 24 -5.98 51.07 -7.36
C ASN A 24 -4.70 50.21 -7.39
N TYR A 25 -3.53 50.85 -7.22
CA TYR A 25 -2.23 50.18 -7.17
C TYR A 25 -2.07 49.28 -5.93
N LEU A 26 -2.65 49.68 -4.79
CA LEU A 26 -2.58 48.93 -3.54
C LEU A 26 -3.74 47.92 -3.37
N ARG A 27 -4.56 47.68 -4.40
CA ARG A 27 -5.63 46.67 -4.31
C ARG A 27 -5.00 45.28 -4.27
N PRO A 28 -5.31 44.46 -3.26
CA PRO A 28 -4.92 43.06 -3.27
C PRO A 28 -5.50 42.38 -4.50
N VAL A 29 -4.69 41.58 -5.19
CA VAL A 29 -5.20 40.73 -6.27
C VAL A 29 -6.20 39.74 -5.64
N PRO A 30 -7.41 39.58 -6.18
CA PRO A 30 -8.35 38.58 -5.69
C PRO A 30 -7.68 37.21 -5.64
N ALA A 31 -7.86 36.48 -4.53
CA ALA A 31 -7.33 35.13 -4.43
C ALA A 31 -7.93 34.27 -5.56
N ALA A 32 -7.08 33.73 -6.42
CA ALA A 32 -7.50 32.78 -7.43
C ALA A 32 -7.89 31.47 -6.73
N THR A 33 -9.19 31.26 -6.52
CA THR A 33 -9.72 29.95 -6.12
C THR A 33 -9.65 29.02 -7.32
N GLY A 34 -8.50 28.38 -7.50
CA GLY A 34 -8.36 27.27 -8.42
C GLY A 34 -9.22 26.11 -7.93
N VAL A 35 -10.37 25.90 -8.57
CA VAL A 35 -11.12 24.66 -8.40
C VAL A 35 -10.48 23.65 -9.32
N SER A 36 -9.65 22.75 -8.78
CA SER A 36 -9.17 21.59 -9.53
C SER A 36 -10.37 20.69 -9.83
N THR A 37 -11.03 20.91 -10.97
CA THR A 37 -11.94 19.92 -11.54
C THR A 37 -11.07 18.79 -12.06
N VAL A 38 -10.83 17.77 -11.24
CA VAL A 38 -10.40 16.47 -11.76
C VAL A 38 -11.54 16.02 -12.66
N ALA A 39 -11.31 16.03 -13.98
CA ALA A 39 -12.24 15.39 -14.90
C ALA A 39 -12.39 13.95 -14.41
N SER A 40 -13.60 13.57 -13.97
CA SER A 40 -13.90 12.16 -13.74
C SER A 40 -13.51 11.42 -15.02
N PRO A 41 -12.71 10.33 -14.95
CA PRO A 41 -12.39 9.56 -16.14
C PRO A 41 -13.71 9.22 -16.82
N GLY A 42 -13.89 9.68 -18.05
CA GLY A 42 -15.12 9.50 -18.78
C GLY A 42 -15.47 8.02 -18.81
N SER A 43 -16.58 7.66 -18.18
CA SER A 43 -17.14 6.30 -18.09
C SER A 43 -17.72 5.80 -19.43
N GLY A 44 -17.14 6.22 -20.56
CA GLY A 44 -17.63 5.97 -21.91
C GLY A 44 -16.63 5.30 -22.86
N GLY A 45 -15.39 5.04 -22.42
CA GLY A 45 -14.44 4.26 -23.20
C GLY A 45 -14.79 2.78 -23.17
N LYS A 46 -14.94 2.13 -24.33
CA LYS A 46 -14.97 0.67 -24.40
C LYS A 46 -13.66 0.15 -23.83
N LEU A 47 -13.73 -0.64 -22.75
CA LEU A 47 -12.54 -1.26 -22.16
C LEU A 47 -11.79 -2.03 -23.26
N PRO A 48 -10.46 -1.93 -23.32
CA PRO A 48 -9.67 -2.65 -24.31
C PRO A 48 -9.95 -4.14 -24.19
N ASN A 49 -10.09 -4.83 -25.32
CA ASN A 49 -10.18 -6.29 -25.34
C ASN A 49 -8.79 -6.85 -25.02
N ILE A 50 -8.56 -7.20 -23.75
CA ILE A 50 -7.28 -7.77 -23.32
C ILE A 50 -7.24 -9.26 -23.71
N PRO A 51 -6.18 -9.72 -24.41
CA PRO A 51 -5.98 -11.14 -24.66
C PRO A 51 -5.59 -11.83 -23.35
N TRP A 52 -6.58 -12.32 -22.62
CA TRP A 52 -6.37 -13.08 -21.39
C TRP A 52 -5.65 -14.40 -21.66
N PRO A 53 -4.81 -14.90 -20.73
CA PRO A 53 -4.15 -16.17 -20.88
C PRO A 53 -5.17 -17.33 -20.91
N ALA A 54 -5.00 -18.28 -21.82
CA ALA A 54 -5.96 -19.38 -22.00
C ALA A 54 -6.02 -20.34 -20.80
N ASN A 55 -4.90 -20.54 -20.09
CA ASN A 55 -4.76 -21.49 -18.98
C ASN A 55 -4.47 -20.81 -17.64
N ALA A 56 -4.76 -19.51 -17.52
CA ALA A 56 -4.59 -18.75 -16.29
C ALA A 56 -5.70 -17.72 -16.13
N GLN A 57 -5.73 -17.05 -14.98
CA GLN A 57 -6.67 -15.97 -14.70
C GLN A 57 -5.86 -14.73 -14.34
N ALA A 58 -6.34 -13.56 -14.74
CA ALA A 58 -5.62 -12.31 -14.50
C ALA A 58 -6.60 -11.16 -14.31
N ALA A 59 -6.13 -10.11 -13.66
CA ALA A 59 -6.83 -8.86 -13.57
C ALA A 59 -5.83 -7.70 -13.67
N LEU A 60 -6.31 -6.56 -14.16
CA LEU A 60 -5.58 -5.32 -14.29
C LEU A 60 -6.39 -4.20 -13.62
N GLY A 61 -5.73 -3.38 -12.81
CA GLY A 61 -6.30 -2.17 -12.23
C GLY A 61 -5.41 -0.97 -12.52
N ILE A 62 -6.02 0.20 -12.73
CA ILE A 62 -5.29 1.46 -12.90
C ILE A 62 -5.50 2.31 -11.63
N ASN A 63 -4.40 2.54 -10.91
CA ASN A 63 -4.43 3.31 -9.66
C ASN A 63 -5.02 4.72 -9.89
N GLY A 64 -5.86 5.19 -8.97
CA GLY A 64 -6.52 6.49 -9.02
C GLY A 64 -7.72 6.61 -9.98
N SER A 65 -7.96 5.62 -10.86
CA SER A 65 -9.08 5.66 -11.81
C SER A 65 -10.34 4.92 -11.32
N GLY A 66 -10.18 3.99 -10.37
CA GLY A 66 -11.22 3.04 -9.98
C GLY A 66 -11.53 1.97 -11.03
N ALA A 67 -10.84 1.97 -12.18
CA ALA A 67 -11.04 1.00 -13.25
C ALA A 67 -10.29 -0.30 -12.97
N THR A 68 -11.04 -1.40 -12.98
CA THR A 68 -10.53 -2.76 -12.80
C THR A 68 -11.16 -3.68 -13.84
N ILE A 69 -10.35 -4.52 -14.47
CA ILE A 69 -10.79 -5.52 -15.44
C ILE A 69 -10.18 -6.87 -15.11
N SER A 70 -10.92 -7.96 -15.35
CA SER A 70 -10.49 -9.32 -15.04
C SER A 70 -10.84 -10.26 -16.18
N SER A 71 -10.12 -11.37 -16.29
CA SER A 71 -10.51 -12.51 -17.11
C SER A 71 -11.91 -12.99 -16.72
N ASN A 72 -12.73 -13.30 -17.72
CA ASN A 72 -14.10 -13.75 -17.52
C ASN A 72 -14.16 -15.08 -16.76
N GLY A 73 -15.17 -15.23 -15.89
CA GLY A 73 -15.41 -16.49 -15.17
C GLY A 73 -14.34 -16.86 -14.17
N ALA A 74 -13.62 -15.87 -13.62
CA ALA A 74 -12.60 -16.10 -12.62
C ALA A 74 -13.15 -16.86 -11.40
N LYS A 75 -12.36 -17.81 -10.89
CA LYS A 75 -12.70 -18.67 -9.75
C LYS A 75 -11.51 -18.76 -8.79
N PRO A 76 -11.74 -19.01 -7.49
CA PRO A 76 -10.67 -19.18 -6.51
C PRO A 76 -9.68 -20.26 -6.96
N LEU A 77 -8.39 -19.91 -6.97
CA LEU A 77 -7.29 -20.82 -7.23
C LEU A 77 -6.19 -20.66 -6.17
N PRO A 78 -5.35 -21.69 -5.95
CA PRO A 78 -4.18 -21.58 -5.10
C PRO A 78 -3.31 -20.39 -5.52
N ILE A 79 -2.92 -19.55 -4.56
CA ILE A 79 -2.14 -18.33 -4.83
C ILE A 79 -0.69 -18.38 -4.40
N ALA A 80 -0.28 -19.51 -3.80
CA ALA A 80 1.07 -19.72 -3.32
C ALA A 80 1.56 -18.53 -2.46
N SER A 81 2.81 -18.12 -2.65
CA SER A 81 3.49 -17.09 -1.86
C SER A 81 2.92 -15.68 -1.96
N VAL A 82 1.98 -15.40 -2.87
CA VAL A 82 1.22 -14.13 -2.84
C VAL A 82 0.50 -13.96 -1.50
N THR A 83 0.19 -15.06 -0.81
CA THR A 83 -0.28 -15.07 0.59
C THR A 83 0.52 -14.15 1.51
N LYS A 84 1.86 -14.11 1.37
CA LYS A 84 2.74 -13.38 2.28
C LYS A 84 2.51 -11.86 2.25
N VAL A 85 1.86 -11.34 1.21
CA VAL A 85 1.42 -9.94 1.15
C VAL A 85 0.33 -9.68 2.21
N MET A 86 -0.62 -10.60 2.38
CA MET A 86 -1.62 -10.52 3.46
C MET A 86 -0.95 -10.70 4.83
N THR A 87 -0.02 -11.65 4.95
CA THR A 87 0.74 -11.86 6.19
C THR A 87 1.45 -10.57 6.60
N ALA A 88 2.16 -9.91 5.68
CA ALA A 88 2.84 -8.65 5.97
C ALA A 88 1.88 -7.53 6.41
N LEU A 89 0.72 -7.40 5.74
CA LEU A 89 -0.31 -6.43 6.13
C LEU A 89 -0.85 -6.68 7.53
N VAL A 90 -1.22 -7.92 7.84
CA VAL A 90 -1.79 -8.27 9.16
C VAL A 90 -0.75 -8.14 10.26
N THR A 91 0.51 -8.49 9.99
CA THR A 91 1.62 -8.23 10.92
C THR A 91 1.69 -6.74 11.25
N LEU A 92 1.70 -5.86 10.24
CA LEU A 92 1.77 -4.41 10.46
C LEU A 92 0.50 -3.81 11.08
N ASP A 93 -0.67 -4.40 10.84
CA ASP A 93 -1.91 -4.00 11.53
C ASP A 93 -1.83 -4.32 13.03
N ALA A 94 -1.23 -5.46 13.41
CA ALA A 94 -1.09 -5.90 14.80
C ALA A 94 0.13 -5.28 15.51
N LYS A 95 1.20 -5.02 14.77
CA LYS A 95 2.50 -4.52 15.24
C LYS A 95 2.96 -3.38 14.31
N PRO A 96 2.45 -2.16 14.51
CA PRO A 96 2.80 -1.07 13.61
C PRO A 96 4.27 -0.67 13.73
N VAL A 97 4.97 -0.61 12.60
CA VAL A 97 6.28 0.04 12.46
C VAL A 97 6.18 1.15 11.41
N ALA A 98 6.84 2.28 11.65
CA ALA A 98 6.86 3.38 10.70
C ALA A 98 7.92 3.14 9.60
N SER A 99 7.69 3.69 8.40
CA SER A 99 8.71 3.65 7.34
C SER A 99 10.02 4.27 7.82
N GLY A 100 11.14 3.64 7.47
CA GLY A 100 12.47 3.99 7.95
C GLY A 100 12.80 3.50 9.38
N GLN A 101 11.87 2.87 10.10
CA GLN A 101 12.12 2.26 11.40
C GLN A 101 12.30 0.74 11.29
N GLN A 102 13.08 0.17 12.21
CA GLN A 102 13.33 -1.27 12.26
C GLN A 102 12.25 -2.04 13.03
N GLY A 103 11.53 -1.37 13.94
CA GLY A 103 10.56 -2.01 14.83
C GLY A 103 11.24 -2.78 15.98
N PRO A 104 10.45 -3.52 16.78
CA PRO A 104 10.96 -4.36 17.85
C PRO A 104 11.85 -5.50 17.32
N THR A 105 12.75 -5.97 18.18
CA THR A 105 13.59 -7.14 17.91
C THR A 105 12.87 -8.42 18.31
N LEU A 106 12.95 -9.42 17.43
CA LEU A 106 12.49 -10.79 17.63
C LEU A 106 13.71 -11.66 17.92
N THR A 107 13.69 -12.38 19.03
CA THR A 107 14.66 -13.45 19.29
C THR A 107 14.12 -14.74 18.69
N LEU A 108 14.84 -15.30 17.74
CA LEU A 108 14.49 -16.56 17.10
C LEU A 108 14.72 -17.72 18.05
N THR A 109 13.80 -18.67 18.02
CA THR A 109 13.74 -19.80 18.96
C THR A 109 14.06 -21.12 18.24
N ASP A 110 14.18 -22.21 19.00
CA ASP A 110 14.31 -23.55 18.42
C ASP A 110 13.13 -23.93 17.52
N THR A 111 11.93 -23.38 17.78
CA THR A 111 10.76 -23.54 16.90
C THR A 111 10.99 -22.90 15.54
N ASP A 112 11.62 -21.73 15.47
CA ASP A 112 11.92 -21.06 14.20
C ASP A 112 12.99 -21.82 13.40
N VAL A 113 13.97 -22.40 14.10
CA VAL A 113 14.94 -23.33 13.48
C VAL A 113 14.25 -24.57 12.95
N GLN A 114 13.31 -25.15 13.69
CA GLN A 114 12.53 -26.30 13.25
C GLN A 114 11.73 -25.99 11.98
N ASP A 115 11.07 -24.84 11.92
CA ASP A 115 10.35 -24.39 10.72
C ASP A 115 11.27 -24.22 9.52
N TYR A 116 12.46 -23.66 9.73
CA TYR A 116 13.49 -23.61 8.69
C TYR A 116 13.86 -25.01 8.19
N GLN A 117 14.14 -25.96 9.08
CA GLN A 117 14.50 -27.32 8.66
C GLN A 117 13.35 -28.04 7.94
N ASN A 118 12.11 -27.83 8.39
CA ASN A 118 10.91 -28.38 7.75
C ASN A 118 10.72 -27.81 6.34
N ALA A 119 10.87 -26.49 6.19
CA ALA A 119 10.80 -25.81 4.91
C ALA A 119 11.89 -26.33 3.95
N ARG A 120 13.12 -26.48 4.45
CA ARG A 120 14.24 -27.04 3.69
C ARG A 120 14.00 -28.49 3.27
N ALA A 121 13.54 -29.35 4.19
CA ALA A 121 13.25 -30.76 3.90
C ALA A 121 12.13 -30.92 2.87
N SER A 122 11.19 -29.98 2.85
CA SER A 122 10.06 -29.95 1.91
C SER A 122 10.34 -29.15 0.64
N SER A 123 11.59 -28.73 0.41
CA SER A 123 12.01 -27.92 -0.75
C SER A 123 11.20 -26.62 -0.93
N GLN A 124 10.78 -26.00 0.18
CA GLN A 124 10.13 -24.70 0.20
C GLN A 124 11.16 -23.57 0.17
N SER A 125 10.73 -22.34 -0.13
CA SER A 125 11.53 -21.14 0.11
C SER A 125 11.70 -20.91 1.61
N PHE A 126 12.92 -20.62 2.04
CA PHE A 126 13.26 -20.38 3.45
C PHE A 126 14.37 -19.33 3.57
N VAL A 127 14.50 -18.78 4.77
CA VAL A 127 15.68 -18.04 5.23
C VAL A 127 16.38 -18.89 6.29
N GLN A 128 17.70 -19.06 6.17
CA GLN A 128 18.46 -19.78 7.18
C GLN A 128 18.46 -18.96 8.47
N VAL A 129 18.18 -19.62 9.59
CA VAL A 129 18.09 -18.99 10.91
C VAL A 129 18.73 -19.86 11.98
N GLN A 130 19.13 -19.25 13.09
CA GLN A 130 19.66 -19.93 14.27
C GLN A 130 18.90 -19.54 15.54
N ALA A 131 18.84 -20.43 16.52
CA ALA A 131 18.24 -20.12 17.81
C ALA A 131 19.09 -19.07 18.55
N GLY A 132 18.42 -18.10 19.18
CA GLY A 132 19.06 -16.96 19.84
C GLY A 132 19.44 -15.82 18.90
N GLU A 133 19.36 -16.02 17.58
CA GLU A 133 19.54 -14.94 16.59
C GLU A 133 18.50 -13.84 16.82
N GLN A 134 18.91 -12.59 16.61
CA GLN A 134 18.06 -11.42 16.82
C GLN A 134 17.86 -10.69 15.51
N ILE A 135 16.63 -10.71 15.01
CA ILE A 135 16.23 -9.97 13.81
C ILE A 135 15.16 -8.95 14.19
N THR A 136 15.18 -7.79 13.55
CA THR A 136 14.12 -6.78 13.76
C THR A 136 12.84 -7.18 13.01
N GLU A 137 11.70 -6.62 13.41
CA GLU A 137 10.44 -6.79 12.69
C GLU A 137 10.59 -6.46 11.19
N TYR A 138 11.26 -5.35 10.89
CA TYR A 138 11.52 -4.93 9.51
C TYR A 138 12.34 -5.96 8.73
N GLN A 139 13.41 -6.49 9.34
CA GLN A 139 14.22 -7.56 8.74
C GLN A 139 13.44 -8.86 8.56
N ALA A 140 12.58 -9.22 9.50
CA ALA A 140 11.71 -10.38 9.37
C ALA A 140 10.72 -10.22 8.20
N LEU A 141 10.13 -9.03 8.03
CA LEU A 141 9.29 -8.69 6.87
C LEU A 141 10.09 -8.73 5.56
N GLN A 142 11.32 -8.22 5.54
CA GLN A 142 12.21 -8.29 4.37
C GLN A 142 12.54 -9.73 4.01
N GLY A 143 12.97 -10.55 4.98
CA GLY A 143 13.27 -11.96 4.78
C GLY A 143 12.05 -12.79 4.38
N MET A 144 10.85 -12.38 4.78
CA MET A 144 9.62 -13.00 4.29
C MET A 144 9.28 -12.59 2.85
N LEU A 145 9.39 -11.30 2.50
CA LEU A 145 8.87 -10.79 1.23
C LEU A 145 9.85 -10.87 0.06
N ILE A 146 11.16 -10.71 0.31
CA ILE A 146 12.17 -10.63 -0.76
C ILE A 146 12.56 -12.04 -1.24
N PRO A 147 13.10 -12.94 -0.40
CA PRO A 147 13.37 -14.32 -0.80
C PRO A 147 12.16 -15.26 -0.63
N SER A 148 10.98 -14.75 -0.27
CA SER A 148 9.76 -15.53 -0.02
C SER A 148 9.89 -16.56 1.11
N GLY A 149 10.63 -16.25 2.19
CA GLY A 149 10.90 -17.20 3.27
C GLY A 149 9.63 -17.69 4.00
N ASN A 150 9.32 -18.99 3.89
CA ASN A 150 8.14 -19.59 4.55
C ASN A 150 8.28 -19.63 6.07
N ASN A 151 9.48 -19.98 6.57
CA ASN A 151 9.73 -20.03 8.01
C ASN A 151 9.52 -18.67 8.68
N LEU A 152 9.93 -17.57 8.03
CA LEU A 152 9.68 -16.22 8.56
C LEU A 152 8.21 -15.81 8.50
N ALA A 153 7.41 -16.33 7.56
CA ALA A 153 5.97 -16.15 7.58
C ALA A 153 5.34 -16.81 8.83
N SER A 154 5.77 -18.03 9.19
CA SER A 154 5.34 -18.71 10.42
C SER A 154 5.83 -18.00 11.68
N THR A 155 7.08 -17.53 11.71
CA THR A 155 7.63 -16.72 12.82
C THR A 155 6.80 -15.45 13.03
N LEU A 156 6.55 -14.67 11.97
CA LEU A 156 5.77 -13.43 12.04
C LEU A 156 4.31 -13.70 12.46
N ALA A 157 3.70 -14.77 11.94
CA ALA A 157 2.34 -15.14 12.31
C ALA A 157 2.21 -15.47 13.80
N ARG A 158 3.14 -16.26 14.35
CA ARG A 158 3.16 -16.56 15.80
C ARG A 158 3.46 -15.32 16.63
N TRP A 159 4.44 -14.52 16.24
CA TRP A 159 4.86 -13.35 16.99
C TRP A 159 3.79 -12.25 17.03
N ALA A 160 3.16 -11.94 15.90
CA ALA A 160 2.14 -10.89 15.82
C ALA A 160 0.76 -11.37 16.27
N GLY A 161 0.38 -12.61 15.95
CA GLY A 161 -0.94 -13.18 16.24
C GLY A 161 -1.04 -13.99 17.54
N GLY A 162 0.08 -14.25 18.22
CA GLY A 162 0.17 -15.14 19.38
C GLY A 162 0.15 -16.64 19.03
N SER A 163 -0.45 -17.02 17.91
CA SER A 163 -0.35 -18.34 17.28
C SER A 163 -0.67 -18.24 15.79
N GLU A 164 -0.21 -19.20 14.99
CA GLU A 164 -0.52 -19.21 13.55
C GLU A 164 -2.03 -19.37 13.30
N GLN A 165 -2.73 -20.16 14.10
CA GLN A 165 -4.18 -20.31 14.00
C GLN A 165 -4.92 -18.98 14.24
N ALA A 166 -4.54 -18.24 15.28
CA ALA A 166 -5.14 -16.93 15.55
C ALA A 166 -4.80 -15.92 14.46
N PHE A 167 -3.57 -15.96 13.95
CA PHE A 167 -3.13 -15.10 12.86
C PHE A 167 -3.90 -15.37 11.55
N VAL A 168 -4.12 -16.63 11.18
CA VAL A 168 -4.94 -17.00 10.01
C VAL A 168 -6.37 -16.50 10.13
N GLN A 169 -6.95 -16.46 11.34
CA GLN A 169 -8.26 -15.85 11.56
C GLN A 169 -8.22 -14.34 11.28
N GLN A 170 -7.16 -13.65 11.71
CA GLN A 170 -6.93 -12.23 11.41
C GLN A 170 -6.76 -11.98 9.91
N MET A 171 -6.02 -12.84 9.19
CA MET A 171 -5.88 -12.78 7.73
C MET A 171 -7.24 -12.87 7.01
N ASN A 172 -8.09 -13.80 7.42
CA ASN A 172 -9.42 -13.95 6.83
C ASN A 172 -10.37 -12.80 7.22
N ALA A 173 -10.23 -12.23 8.42
CA ALA A 173 -10.96 -11.02 8.80
C ALA A 173 -10.51 -9.81 7.96
N ARG A 174 -9.20 -9.69 7.72
CA ARG A 174 -8.62 -8.63 6.90
C ARG A 174 -9.05 -8.75 5.44
N ALA A 175 -9.06 -9.94 4.86
CA ALA A 175 -9.61 -10.20 3.53
C ALA A 175 -11.05 -9.67 3.38
N LYS A 176 -11.93 -9.96 4.34
CA LYS A 176 -13.30 -9.43 4.35
C LYS A 176 -13.34 -7.91 4.40
N SER A 177 -12.48 -7.28 5.19
CA SER A 177 -12.40 -5.81 5.27
C SER A 177 -11.93 -5.15 3.95
N LEU A 178 -11.15 -5.88 3.15
CA LEU A 178 -10.68 -5.45 1.82
C LEU A 178 -11.64 -5.86 0.69
N ASN A 179 -12.82 -6.38 1.03
CA ASN A 179 -13.81 -6.89 0.08
C ASN A 179 -13.29 -8.06 -0.80
N MET A 180 -12.35 -8.84 -0.28
CA MET A 180 -11.83 -10.05 -0.93
C MET A 180 -12.75 -11.25 -0.65
N GLN A 181 -13.95 -11.22 -1.23
CA GLN A 181 -15.05 -12.16 -0.88
C GLN A 181 -14.82 -13.60 -1.36
N GLN A 182 -13.88 -13.80 -2.28
CA GLN A 182 -13.55 -15.11 -2.86
C GLN A 182 -12.16 -15.59 -2.44
N THR A 183 -11.66 -15.06 -1.32
CA THR A 183 -10.36 -15.38 -0.74
C THR A 183 -10.51 -16.16 0.56
N ARG A 184 -9.65 -17.15 0.74
CA ARG A 184 -9.52 -17.90 2.00
C ARG A 184 -8.05 -18.21 2.25
N PHE A 185 -7.61 -17.94 3.48
CA PHE A 185 -6.30 -18.34 3.99
C PHE A 185 -6.47 -19.46 5.02
N VAL A 186 -5.55 -20.42 5.01
CA VAL A 186 -5.40 -21.51 5.98
C VAL A 186 -4.01 -21.58 6.60
N ASP A 187 -3.00 -20.94 5.98
CA ASP A 187 -1.65 -20.77 6.52
C ASP A 187 -1.06 -19.40 6.14
N ALA A 188 0.01 -18.97 6.82
CA ALA A 188 0.62 -17.65 6.63
C ALA A 188 1.62 -17.54 5.46
N SER A 189 2.05 -18.67 4.90
CA SER A 189 3.11 -18.73 3.89
C SER A 189 2.59 -18.89 2.47
N GLY A 190 1.39 -19.46 2.31
CA GLY A 190 0.84 -19.91 1.05
C GLY A 190 1.38 -21.26 0.59
N TYR A 191 1.93 -22.06 1.51
CA TYR A 191 2.37 -23.41 1.18
C TYR A 191 1.19 -24.35 0.93
N SER A 192 0.08 -24.20 1.66
CA SER A 192 -1.14 -24.93 1.39
C SER A 192 -1.78 -24.47 0.08
N ASP A 193 -2.23 -25.44 -0.71
CA ASP A 193 -3.07 -25.22 -1.88
C ASP A 193 -4.49 -24.72 -1.52
N GLN A 194 -4.87 -24.77 -0.24
CA GLN A 194 -6.13 -24.23 0.25
C GLN A 194 -6.08 -22.72 0.52
N ASN A 195 -4.90 -22.10 0.44
CA ASN A 195 -4.79 -20.65 0.31
C ASN A 195 -5.20 -20.24 -1.10
N VAL A 196 -6.45 -19.81 -1.24
CA VAL A 196 -7.07 -19.51 -2.53
C VAL A 196 -7.57 -18.07 -2.60
N SER A 197 -7.55 -17.49 -3.80
CA SER A 197 -8.09 -16.16 -4.10
C SER A 197 -8.43 -16.06 -5.59
N THR A 198 -9.04 -14.94 -5.98
CA THR A 198 -9.23 -14.56 -7.39
C THR A 198 -8.29 -13.43 -7.79
N PRO A 199 -8.07 -13.19 -9.10
CA PRO A 199 -7.29 -12.05 -9.56
C PRO A 199 -7.85 -10.69 -9.10
N THR A 200 -9.18 -10.55 -9.02
CA THR A 200 -9.80 -9.30 -8.57
C THR A 200 -9.54 -9.06 -7.08
N ASP A 201 -9.68 -10.09 -6.25
CA ASP A 201 -9.37 -10.00 -4.82
C ASP A 201 -7.88 -9.67 -4.59
N LEU A 202 -6.98 -10.28 -5.37
CA LEU A 202 -5.55 -9.99 -5.30
C LEU A 202 -5.22 -8.54 -5.70
N LEU A 203 -6.01 -7.89 -6.56
CA LEU A 203 -5.83 -6.46 -6.84
C LEU A 203 -6.18 -5.60 -5.62
N TYR A 204 -7.23 -5.92 -4.87
CA TYR A 204 -7.52 -5.23 -3.61
C TYR A 204 -6.39 -5.41 -2.60
N LEU A 205 -5.85 -6.63 -2.49
CA LEU A 205 -4.70 -6.92 -1.63
C LEU A 205 -3.46 -6.11 -2.04
N GLY A 206 -3.13 -6.10 -3.33
CA GLY A 206 -1.99 -5.35 -3.87
C GLY A 206 -2.13 -3.84 -3.66
N GLN A 207 -3.33 -3.29 -3.86
CA GLN A 207 -3.61 -1.87 -3.60
C GLN A 207 -3.42 -1.53 -2.11
N ALA A 208 -3.95 -2.36 -1.20
CA ALA A 208 -3.78 -2.17 0.23
C ALA A 208 -2.31 -2.25 0.66
N ALA A 209 -1.56 -3.21 0.10
CA ALA A 209 -0.13 -3.36 0.38
C ALA A 209 0.69 -2.15 -0.10
N MET A 210 0.45 -1.67 -1.33
CA MET A 210 1.15 -0.52 -1.87
C MET A 210 0.77 0.81 -1.21
N ALA A 211 -0.38 0.88 -0.53
CA ALA A 211 -0.76 2.01 0.30
C ALA A 211 -0.01 2.04 1.65
N ASN A 212 0.61 0.93 2.07
CA ASN A 212 1.43 0.87 3.27
C ASN A 212 2.89 1.26 2.94
N PRO A 213 3.42 2.38 3.48
CA PRO A 213 4.76 2.86 3.14
C PRO A 213 5.90 1.88 3.46
N VAL A 214 5.76 1.08 4.53
CA VAL A 214 6.77 0.07 4.91
C VAL A 214 6.82 -1.04 3.87
N LEU A 215 5.66 -1.57 3.47
CA LEU A 215 5.59 -2.63 2.48
C LEU A 215 6.07 -2.15 1.11
N ALA A 216 5.60 -0.97 0.67
CA ALA A 216 6.05 -0.36 -0.57
C ALA A 216 7.58 -0.17 -0.61
N GLN A 217 8.19 0.23 0.53
CA GLN A 217 9.63 0.34 0.66
C GLN A 217 10.34 -1.03 0.54
N ILE A 218 9.84 -2.06 1.23
CA ILE A 218 10.46 -3.40 1.21
C ILE A 218 10.39 -4.03 -0.19
N VAL A 219 9.21 -4.01 -0.83
CA VAL A 219 9.06 -4.64 -2.17
C VAL A 219 9.76 -3.88 -3.28
N GLY A 220 10.16 -2.62 -3.03
CA GLY A 220 11.01 -1.85 -3.93
C GLY A 220 12.50 -2.22 -3.87
N GLN A 221 12.91 -3.08 -2.93
CA GLN A 221 14.30 -3.52 -2.79
C GLN A 221 14.59 -4.73 -3.67
N ALA A 222 15.72 -4.72 -4.35
CA ALA A 222 16.18 -5.87 -5.15
C ALA A 222 16.76 -7.01 -4.29
N GLN A 223 17.34 -6.66 -3.14
CA GLN A 223 17.96 -7.59 -2.20
C GLN A 223 17.94 -6.99 -0.79
N THR A 224 18.19 -7.84 0.21
CA THR A 224 18.34 -7.45 1.61
C THR A 224 19.44 -8.27 2.24
N ASP A 225 20.14 -7.69 3.21
CA ASP A 225 21.07 -8.40 4.08
C ASP A 225 20.39 -8.61 5.43
N LEU A 226 20.36 -9.86 5.87
CA LEU A 226 19.93 -10.26 7.21
C LEU A 226 21.20 -10.53 8.04
N PRO A 227 21.15 -10.35 9.37
CA PRO A 227 22.32 -10.47 10.24
C PRO A 227 22.96 -11.87 10.25
#